data_AF-A0A382IRW8-F1
#
_entry.id   AF-A0A382IRW8-F1
#
_cell.length_a   1.000
_cell.length_b   1.000
_cell.length_c   1.000
_cell.angle_alpha   90.00
_cell.angle_beta   90.00
_cell.angle_gamma   90.00
#
_symmetry.space_group_name_H-M   'P 1'
#
loop_
_entity.id
_entity.type
_entity.pdbx_description
1 polymer ?
#
loop_
_entity_poly.entity_id
_entity_poly.type
_entity_poly.pdbx_seq_one_letter_code
_entity_poly.pdbx_strand_id
1 'polypeptide(L)'
;MGELEGKVAIVTGAGRLRGIGRAAAVALAKLGADIVVTGTGRNPETFPDDEKTIGWKDIESVAEQVRDLGVRALPLVSDVTKQSDVLRMV
;
A
#
# COMPACT_ATOMS: atom_id res chain seq x y z
N MET A 1 21.58 6.81 -7.68
CA MET A 1 20.27 6.89 -8.34
C MET A 1 19.62 5.53 -8.19
N GLY A 2 18.43 5.45 -7.61
CA GLY A 2 17.69 4.20 -7.48
C GLY A 2 17.19 3.71 -8.84
N GLU A 3 17.08 2.40 -9.06
CA GLU A 3 16.66 1.81 -10.35
C GLU A 3 15.30 2.35 -10.82
N LEU A 4 14.40 2.67 -9.87
CA LEU A 4 13.05 3.16 -10.14
C LEU A 4 12.85 4.63 -9.75
N GLU A 5 13.94 5.38 -9.55
CA GLU A 5 13.86 6.79 -9.19
C GLU A 5 13.06 7.61 -10.23
N GLY A 6 12.13 8.44 -9.75
CA GLY A 6 11.23 9.23 -10.59
C GLY A 6 10.08 8.43 -11.24
N LYS A 7 9.91 7.14 -10.90
CA LYS A 7 8.75 6.33 -11.30
C LYS A 7 7.71 6.29 -10.20
N VAL A 8 6.46 6.03 -10.61
CA VAL A 8 5.35 5.77 -9.70
C VAL A 8 4.88 4.33 -9.92
N ALA A 9 4.74 3.56 -8.83
CA ALA A 9 4.19 2.22 -8.86
C ALA A 9 2.85 2.15 -8.12
N ILE A 10 1.83 1.60 -8.77
CA ILE A 10 0.53 1.33 -8.15
C ILE A 10 0.52 -0.13 -7.72
N VAL A 11 0.38 -0.39 -6.42
CA VAL A 11 0.37 -1.74 -5.85
C VAL A 11 -0.99 -2.05 -5.28
N THR A 12 -1.69 -2.98 -5.92
CA THR A 12 -3.04 -3.39 -5.51
C THR A 12 -3.01 -4.46 -4.42
N GLY A 13 -3.97 -4.39 -3.49
CA GLY A 13 -4.08 -5.37 -2.40
C GLY A 13 -2.90 -5.34 -1.43
N ALA A 14 -2.36 -4.16 -1.16
CA ALA A 14 -1.12 -3.98 -0.40
C ALA A 14 -1.32 -3.78 1.10
N GLY A 15 -2.54 -3.76 1.62
CA GLY A 15 -2.80 -3.35 3.01
C GLY A 15 -2.53 -4.38 4.11
N ARG A 16 -2.25 -5.66 3.80
CA ARG A 16 -2.08 -6.70 4.85
C ARG A 16 -0.66 -6.77 5.39
N LEU A 17 -0.52 -7.00 6.70
CA LEU A 17 0.78 -7.09 7.37
C LEU A 17 1.65 -8.20 6.80
N ARG A 18 1.09 -9.37 6.49
CA ARG A 18 1.83 -10.49 5.86
C ARG A 18 1.57 -10.60 4.36
N GLY A 19 1.00 -9.56 3.74
CA GLY A 19 0.62 -9.57 2.34
C GLY A 19 1.80 -9.42 1.37
N ILE A 20 1.73 -10.10 0.23
CA ILE A 20 2.68 -9.94 -0.87
C ILE A 20 2.66 -8.51 -1.40
N GLY A 21 1.48 -7.88 -1.49
CA GLY A 21 1.36 -6.49 -1.93
C GLY A 21 2.13 -5.51 -1.04
N ARG A 22 2.09 -5.67 0.29
CA ARG A 22 2.93 -4.89 1.22
C ARG A 22 4.41 -5.09 0.91
N ALA A 23 4.84 -6.36 0.81
CA ALA A 23 6.25 -6.68 0.55
C ALA A 23 6.74 -6.08 -0.78
N ALA A 24 5.91 -6.13 -1.82
CA ALA A 24 6.19 -5.54 -3.11
C ALA A 24 6.28 -4.01 -3.04
N ALA A 25 5.32 -3.33 -2.37
CA ALA A 25 5.34 -1.89 -2.18
C ALA A 25 6.64 -1.41 -1.50
N VAL A 26 7.04 -2.06 -0.42
CA VAL A 26 8.29 -1.76 0.31
C VAL A 26 9.52 -2.05 -0.56
N ALA A 27 9.52 -3.13 -1.35
CA ALA A 27 10.63 -3.45 -2.24
C ALA A 27 10.80 -2.41 -3.36
N LEU A 28 9.71 -1.99 -3.99
CA LEU A 28 9.72 -0.96 -5.04
C LEU A 28 10.15 0.41 -4.48
N ALA A 29 9.71 0.74 -3.26
CA ALA A 29 10.13 1.95 -2.56
C ALA A 29 11.64 1.97 -2.29
N LYS A 30 12.23 0.84 -1.89
CA LYS A 30 13.70 0.71 -1.73
C LYS A 30 14.47 0.93 -3.03
N LEU A 31 13.85 0.68 -4.18
CA LEU A 31 14.43 0.97 -5.50
C LEU A 31 14.21 2.42 -5.94
N GLY A 32 13.51 3.24 -5.14
CA GLY A 32 13.31 4.67 -5.37
C GLY A 32 11.97 5.06 -6.01
N ALA A 33 11.03 4.13 -6.18
CA ALA A 33 9.71 4.44 -6.72
C ALA A 33 8.83 5.14 -5.67
N ASP A 34 8.05 6.14 -6.10
CA ASP A 34 6.90 6.61 -5.34
C ASP A 34 5.77 5.58 -5.44
N ILE A 35 5.01 5.37 -4.36
CA ILE A 35 4.05 4.26 -4.30
C ILE A 35 2.61 4.77 -4.10
N VAL A 36 1.68 4.25 -4.92
CA VAL A 36 0.25 4.25 -4.61
C VAL A 36 -0.10 2.91 -3.99
N VAL A 37 -0.51 2.92 -2.72
CA VAL A 37 -0.83 1.71 -1.96
C VAL A 37 -2.34 1.54 -1.96
N THR A 38 -2.86 0.48 -2.60
CA THR A 38 -4.31 0.25 -2.62
C THR A 38 -4.77 -0.94 -1.81
N GLY A 39 -5.98 -0.82 -1.27
CA GLY A 39 -6.66 -1.81 -0.45
C GLY A 39 -8.15 -1.52 -0.39
N THR A 40 -8.94 -2.50 0.01
CA THR A 40 -10.40 -2.41 -0.03
C THR A 40 -11.00 -1.57 1.10
N GLY A 41 -10.19 -1.11 2.06
CA GLY A 41 -10.68 -0.35 3.22
C GLY A 41 -11.60 -1.20 4.11
N ARG A 42 -11.31 -2.50 4.24
CA ARG A 42 -12.10 -3.42 5.07
C ARG A 42 -12.16 -2.89 6.51
N ASN A 43 -13.30 -3.12 7.17
CA ASN A 43 -13.48 -2.77 8.57
C ASN A 43 -12.33 -3.36 9.43
N PRO A 44 -11.57 -2.55 10.18
CA PRO A 44 -10.51 -3.01 11.09
C PRO A 44 -10.94 -4.12 12.06
N GLU A 45 -12.22 -4.19 12.43
CA GLU A 45 -12.75 -5.27 13.27
C GLU A 45 -12.64 -6.65 12.62
N THR A 46 -12.55 -6.71 11.29
CA THR A 46 -12.40 -7.95 10.53
C THR A 46 -10.94 -8.40 10.36
N PHE A 47 -9.99 -7.64 10.92
CA PHE A 47 -8.57 -7.95 10.78
C PHE A 47 -8.18 -9.12 11.69
N PRO A 48 -7.14 -9.89 11.33
CA PRO A 48 -6.52 -10.87 12.22
C PRO A 48 -6.13 -10.27 13.58
N ASP A 49 -6.21 -11.07 14.65
CA ASP A 49 -5.97 -10.58 16.02
C ASP A 49 -4.53 -10.08 16.24
N ASP A 50 -3.56 -10.67 15.54
CA ASP A 50 -2.17 -10.21 15.56
C ASP A 50 -1.99 -8.85 14.89
N GLU A 51 -2.70 -8.57 13.79
CA GLU A 51 -2.75 -7.24 13.15
C GLU A 51 -3.39 -6.20 14.09
N LYS A 52 -4.48 -6.56 14.77
CA LYS A 52 -5.14 -5.67 15.74
C LYS A 52 -4.26 -5.33 16.93
N THR A 53 -3.55 -6.32 17.47
CA THR A 53 -2.70 -6.18 18.66
C THR A 53 -1.59 -5.15 18.45
N ILE A 54 -1.05 -5.06 17.24
CA ILE A 54 0.00 -4.09 16.89
C ILE A 54 -0.56 -2.77 16.33
N GLY A 55 -1.89 -2.63 16.26
CA GLY A 55 -2.55 -1.45 15.71
C GLY A 55 -2.32 -1.26 14.21
N TRP A 56 -2.26 -2.34 13.44
CA TRP A 56 -2.05 -2.28 11.99
C TRP A 56 -3.23 -1.63 11.26
N LYS A 57 -2.96 -0.61 10.43
CA LYS A 57 -3.96 0.27 9.81
C LYS A 57 -4.12 0.08 8.30
N ASP A 58 -4.10 -1.19 7.86
CA ASP A 58 -4.24 -1.54 6.44
C ASP A 58 -3.22 -0.80 5.54
N ILE A 59 -3.69 -0.13 4.49
CA ILE A 59 -2.86 0.63 3.55
C ILE A 59 -2.08 1.78 4.18
N GLU A 60 -2.53 2.34 5.31
CA GLU A 60 -1.86 3.47 5.95
C GLU A 60 -0.54 3.02 6.60
N SER A 61 -0.53 1.88 7.30
CA SER A 61 0.70 1.34 7.88
C SER A 61 1.75 0.99 6.83
N VAL A 62 1.32 0.65 5.60
CA VAL A 62 2.24 0.42 4.48
C VAL A 62 2.72 1.74 3.88
N ALA A 63 1.85 2.75 3.78
CA ALA A 63 2.24 4.08 3.34
C ALA A 63 3.26 4.71 4.30
N GLU A 64 3.12 4.52 5.62
CA GLU A 64 4.11 4.90 6.63
C GLU A 64 5.47 4.23 6.35
N GLN A 65 5.50 2.90 6.18
CA GLN A 65 6.73 2.16 5.85
C GLN A 65 7.41 2.65 4.55
N VAL A 66 6.62 3.02 3.54
CA VAL A 66 7.13 3.57 2.29
C VAL A 66 7.73 4.96 2.50
N ARG A 67 7.05 5.83 3.27
CA ARG A 67 7.53 7.18 3.58
C ARG A 67 8.81 7.16 4.41
N ASP A 68 8.96 6.19 5.30
CA ASP A 68 10.19 5.98 6.09
C ASP A 68 11.41 5.64 5.21
N LEU A 69 11.20 5.17 3.98
CA LEU A 69 12.25 4.93 2.98
C LEU A 69 12.60 6.19 2.17
N GLY A 70 11.96 7.33 2.44
CA GLY A 70 12.27 8.62 1.82
C GLY A 70 11.58 8.87 0.47
N VAL A 71 10.64 8.01 0.08
CA VAL A 71 9.82 8.19 -1.15
C VAL A 71 8.39 8.58 -0.80
N ARG A 72 7.62 9.06 -1.78
CA ARG A 72 6.23 9.47 -1.55
C ARG A 72 5.31 8.26 -1.52
N ALA A 73 4.27 8.33 -0.68
CA ALA A 73 3.24 7.31 -0.60
C ALA A 73 1.83 7.91 -0.61
N LEU A 74 0.98 7.40 -1.50
CA LEU A 74 -0.45 7.69 -1.56
C LEU A 74 -1.27 6.45 -1.18
N PRO A 75 -1.83 6.37 0.03
CA PRO A 75 -2.82 5.35 0.37
C PRO A 75 -4.14 5.68 -0.32
N LEU A 76 -4.68 4.72 -1.07
CA LEU A 76 -5.94 4.85 -1.80
C LEU A 76 -6.85 3.66 -1.55
N VAL A 77 -8.01 3.91 -0.92
CA VAL A 77 -9.05 2.89 -0.81
C VAL A 77 -9.65 2.64 -2.19
N SER A 78 -9.53 1.40 -2.67
CA SER A 78 -10.01 0.97 -3.98
C SER A 78 -10.42 -0.50 -3.92
N ASP A 79 -11.64 -0.77 -4.35
CA ASP A 79 -12.12 -2.12 -4.64
C ASP A 79 -11.99 -2.40 -6.14
N VAL A 80 -10.97 -3.17 -6.52
CA VAL A 80 -10.68 -3.50 -7.92
C VAL A 80 -11.79 -4.28 -8.63
N THR A 81 -12.77 -4.81 -7.88
CA THR A 81 -13.97 -5.43 -8.47
C THR A 81 -14.98 -4.40 -8.98
N LYS A 82 -14.84 -3.12 -8.58
CA LYS A 82 -15.68 -2.00 -9.02
C LYS A 82 -14.94 -1.19 -10.06
N GLN A 83 -15.46 -1.16 -11.29
CA GLN A 83 -14.87 -0.40 -12.38
C GLN A 83 -14.67 1.10 -12.04
N SER A 84 -15.60 1.70 -11.30
CA SER A 84 -15.51 3.09 -10.83
C SER A 84 -14.28 3.36 -9.97
N ASP A 85 -13.84 2.38 -9.18
CA ASP A 85 -12.69 2.53 -8.29
C ASP A 85 -11.40 2.42 -9.09
N VAL A 86 -11.34 1.50 -10.05
CA VAL A 86 -10.21 1.35 -10.98
C VAL A 86 -10.01 2.63 -11.81
N LEU A 87 -11.08 3.23 -12.31
CA LEU A 87 -11.00 4.48 -13.09
C LEU A 87 -10.50 5.68 -12.27
N ARG A 88 -10.63 5.67 -10.94
CA ARG A 88 -10.11 6.73 -10.06
C ARG A 88 -8.63 6.56 -9.72
N MET A 89 -8.02 5.44 -10.10
CA MET A 89 -6.60 5.15 -9.84
C MET A 89 -5.66 5.72 -10.92
N VAL A 90 -6.21 6.16 -12.06
CA VAL A 90 -5.48 6.61 -13.26
C VAL A 90 -5.77 8.05 -13.62
#